data_AF-A0A7X7UPQ0-F1
#
_entry.id   AF-A0A7X7UPQ0-F1
#
_cell.length_a   1.000
_cell.length_b   1.000
_cell.length_c   1.000
_cell.angle_alpha   90.00
_cell.angle_beta   90.00
_cell.angle_gamma   90.00
#
_symmetry.space_group_name_H-M   'P 1'
#
loop_
_entity.id
_entity.type
_entity.pdbx_description
1 polymer ?
#
loop_
_entity_poly.entity_id
_entity_poly.type
_entity_poly.pdbx_seq_one_letter_code
_entity_poly.pdbx_strand_id
1 'polypeptide(L)'
;MKTKTYDIDYELFTVAEIVKIVKFFRLIEDTKTKKIKKDVLIKKYNEYRNIINSITLEKKYDRMLYEKCGVSIYRTVKNLH
;
A
#
# COMPACT_ATOMS: atom_id res chain seq x y z
N MET A 1 -12.63 -16.36 -0.51
CA MET A 1 -11.63 -15.28 -0.34
C MET A 1 -11.94 -14.55 0.95
N LYS A 2 -11.03 -14.47 1.93
CA LYS A 2 -11.28 -13.67 3.15
C LYS A 2 -11.40 -12.20 2.74
N THR A 3 -12.53 -11.56 3.04
CA THR A 3 -12.73 -10.12 2.86
C THR A 3 -11.78 -9.40 3.82
N LYS A 4 -10.62 -8.97 3.33
CA LYS A 4 -9.67 -8.19 4.11
C LYS A 4 -10.13 -6.74 4.11
N THR A 5 -10.43 -6.22 5.29
CA THR A 5 -10.80 -4.82 5.50
C THR A 5 -9.54 -4.00 5.78
N TYR A 6 -9.31 -2.98 4.95
CA TYR A 6 -8.28 -1.98 5.22
C TYR A 6 -8.93 -0.81 5.96
N ASP A 7 -8.28 -0.35 7.02
CA ASP A 7 -8.75 0.78 7.83
C ASP A 7 -8.28 2.08 7.16
N ILE A 8 -8.93 2.41 6.04
CA ILE A 8 -8.69 3.64 5.28
C ILE A 8 -9.66 4.71 5.80
N ASP A 9 -9.17 5.93 5.90
CA ASP A 9 -10.00 7.07 6.24
C ASP A 9 -10.68 7.57 4.96
N TYR A 10 -11.94 7.17 4.75
CA TYR A 10 -12.65 7.40 3.51
C TYR A 10 -13.04 8.87 3.30
N GLU A 11 -13.03 9.69 4.35
CA GLU A 11 -13.35 11.12 4.26
C GLU A 11 -12.15 11.96 3.76
N LEU A 12 -10.93 11.42 3.89
CA LEU A 12 -9.70 12.10 3.46
C LEU A 12 -9.40 11.98 1.95
N PHE A 13 -10.08 11.08 1.24
CA PHE A 13 -9.73 10.72 -0.14
C PHE A 13 -10.96 10.66 -1.04
N THR A 14 -10.76 11.00 -2.31
CA THR A 14 -11.76 10.73 -3.34
C THR A 14 -11.91 9.24 -3.60
N VAL A 15 -13.05 8.82 -4.15
CA VAL A 15 -13.29 7.42 -4.55
C VAL A 15 -12.18 6.89 -5.47
N ALA A 16 -11.70 7.72 -6.40
CA ALA A 16 -10.64 7.34 -7.32
C ALA A 16 -9.30 7.09 -6.59
N GLU A 17 -8.98 7.89 -5.58
CA GLU A 17 -7.79 7.74 -4.75
C GLU A 17 -7.90 6.51 -3.84
N ILE A 18 -9.05 6.30 -3.21
CA ILE A 18 -9.33 5.10 -2.41
C ILE A 18 -9.09 3.84 -3.24
N VAL A 19 -9.60 3.79 -4.47
CA VAL A 19 -9.38 2.67 -5.39
C VAL A 19 -7.89 2.46 -5.67
N LYS A 20 -7.09 3.52 -5.83
CA LYS A 20 -5.64 3.42 -6.04
C LYS A 20 -4.92 2.93 -4.79
N ILE A 21 -5.27 3.43 -3.60
CA ILE A 21 -4.72 3.00 -2.31
C ILE A 21 -4.99 1.51 -2.10
N VAL A 22 -6.24 1.07 -2.27
CA VAL A 22 -6.63 -0.34 -2.13
C VAL A 22 -5.89 -1.23 -3.14
N LYS A 23 -5.75 -0.80 -4.40
CA LYS A 23 -4.98 -1.53 -5.41
C LYS A 23 -3.50 -1.64 -5.01
N PHE A 24 -2.92 -0.58 -4.45
CA PHE A 24 -1.54 -0.60 -3.97
C PHE A 24 -1.35 -1.57 -2.79
N PHE A 25 -2.27 -1.56 -1.81
CA PHE A 25 -2.21 -2.50 -0.69
C PHE A 25 -2.26 -3.95 -1.14
N ARG A 26 -3.15 -4.28 -2.08
CA ARG A 26 -3.20 -5.62 -2.69
C ARG A 26 -1.89 -5.98 -3.40
N LEU A 27 -1.28 -5.04 -4.11
CA LEU A 27 0.01 -5.26 -4.77
C LEU A 27 1.11 -5.59 -3.75
N ILE A 28 1.16 -4.86 -2.63
CA ILE A 28 2.12 -5.12 -1.55
C ILE A 28 1.88 -6.49 -0.92
N GLU A 29 0.63 -6.89 -0.70
CA GLU A 29 0.32 -8.23 -0.23
C GLU A 29 0.74 -9.32 -1.22
N ASP A 30 0.52 -9.11 -2.52
CA ASP A 30 0.93 -10.04 -3.57
C ASP A 30 2.45 -10.27 -3.54
N THR A 31 3.27 -9.28 -3.14
CA THR A 31 4.73 -9.46 -3.03
C THR A 31 5.15 -10.56 -2.05
N LYS A 32 4.29 -10.93 -1.10
CA LYS A 32 4.53 -12.03 -0.15
C LYS A 32 4.51 -13.41 -0.83
N THR A 33 3.76 -13.54 -1.92
CA THR A 33 3.50 -14.82 -2.59
C THR A 33 4.01 -14.87 -4.03
N LYS A 34 4.17 -13.72 -4.67
CA LYS A 34 4.50 -13.57 -6.09
C LYS A 34 5.66 -12.62 -6.27
N LYS A 35 6.48 -12.88 -7.29
CA LYS A 35 7.51 -11.95 -7.74
C LYS A 35 6.84 -10.86 -8.59
N ILE A 36 6.84 -9.63 -8.09
CA ILE A 36 6.34 -8.45 -8.80
C ILE A 36 7.50 -7.75 -9.52
N LYS A 37 7.26 -7.24 -10.73
CA LYS A 37 8.26 -6.46 -11.48
C LYS A 37 8.62 -5.18 -10.72
N LYS A 38 9.93 -4.90 -10.60
CA LYS A 38 10.49 -3.74 -9.88
C LYS A 38 9.83 -2.42 -10.33
N ASP A 39 9.74 -2.21 -11.65
CA ASP A 39 9.19 -0.98 -12.23
C ASP A 39 7.72 -0.76 -11.90
N VAL A 40 6.92 -1.83 -11.87
CA VAL A 40 5.50 -1.77 -11.53
C VAL A 40 5.33 -1.36 -10.06
N LEU A 41 6.15 -1.93 -9.18
CA LEU A 41 6.11 -1.64 -7.77
C LEU A 41 6.55 -0.19 -7.47
N ILE A 42 7.60 0.29 -8.12
CA ILE A 42 8.07 1.68 -8.02
C ILE A 42 6.98 2.65 -8.52
N LYS A 43 6.42 2.41 -9.71
CA LYS A 43 5.36 3.26 -10.27
C LYS A 43 4.16 3.37 -9.32
N LYS A 44 3.69 2.23 -8.80
CA LYS A 44 2.52 2.19 -7.91
C LYS A 44 2.81 2.77 -6.54
N TYR A 45 4.03 2.61 -6.02
CA TYR A 45 4.46 3.27 -4.80
C TYR A 45 4.51 4.79 -4.95
N ASN A 46 5.01 5.31 -6.07
CA ASN A 46 5.02 6.75 -6.35
C ASN A 46 3.60 7.32 -6.47
N GLU A 47 2.70 6.61 -7.17
CA GLU A 47 1.28 6.98 -7.23
C GLU A 47 0.65 7.03 -5.82
N TYR A 48 0.93 6.04 -4.97
CA TYR A 48 0.45 6.00 -3.59
C TYR A 48 1.02 7.16 -2.74
N ARG A 49 2.34 7.40 -2.81
CA ARG A 49 3.02 8.49 -2.09
C ARG A 49 2.44 9.86 -2.44
N ASN A 50 2.13 10.08 -3.72
CA ASN A 50 1.53 11.34 -4.19
C ASN A 50 0.12 11.56 -3.62
N ILE A 51 -0.65 10.48 -3.41
CA ILE A 51 -2.00 10.56 -2.82
C ILE A 51 -1.91 10.80 -1.31
N ILE A 52 -1.07 10.04 -0.60
CA ILE A 52 -1.00 10.12 0.85
C ILE A 52 -0.37 11.42 1.32
N ASN A 53 0.70 11.87 0.66
CA ASN A 53 1.43 13.12 0.94
C ASN A 53 1.66 13.43 2.44
N SER A 54 1.80 12.39 3.27
CA SER A 54 1.85 12.51 4.72
C SER A 54 2.58 11.32 5.33
N ILE A 55 3.74 11.58 5.93
CA ILE A 55 4.58 10.56 6.56
C ILE A 55 3.82 9.83 7.69
N THR A 56 2.96 10.55 8.42
CA THR A 56 2.16 9.98 9.50
C THR A 56 1.15 8.97 8.98
N LEU A 57 0.43 9.31 7.90
CA LEU A 57 -0.52 8.40 7.26
C LEU A 57 0.19 7.19 6.66
N GLU A 58 1.36 7.38 6.05
CA GLU A 58 2.15 6.26 5.53
C GLU A 58 2.58 5.27 6.61
N LYS A 59 3.06 5.78 7.76
CA LYS A 59 3.41 4.93 8.91
C LYS A 59 2.18 4.23 9.47
N LYS A 60 1.03 4.91 9.53
CA LYS A 60 -0.24 4.33 9.97
C LYS A 60 -0.65 3.15 9.06
N TYR A 61 -0.61 3.33 7.75
CA TYR A 61 -0.97 2.30 6.79
C TYR A 61 0.05 1.16 6.68
N ASP A 62 1.35 1.46 6.80
CA ASP A 62 2.40 0.44 6.88
C ASP A 62 2.19 -0.46 8.09
N ARG A 63 1.92 0.15 9.27
CA ARG A 63 1.61 -0.58 10.49
C ARG A 63 0.33 -1.43 10.35
N MET A 64 -0.74 -0.87 9.80
CA MET A 64 -1.99 -1.58 9.56
C MET A 64 -1.78 -2.81 8.66
N LEU A 65 -1.03 -2.68 7.57
CA LEU A 65 -0.72 -3.82 6.69
C LEU A 65 0.15 -4.86 7.38
N TYR A 66 1.08 -4.43 8.23
CA TYR A 66 1.91 -5.36 9.00
C TYR A 66 1.07 -6.17 9.99
N GLU A 67 0.19 -5.50 10.74
CA GLU A 67 -0.68 -6.15 11.73
C GLU A 67 -1.71 -7.10 11.07
N LYS A 68 -2.32 -6.69 9.95
CA LYS A 68 -3.38 -7.48 9.30
C LYS A 68 -2.86 -8.55 8.33
N CYS A 69 -1.75 -8.28 7.65
CA CYS A 69 -1.29 -9.09 6.51
C CYS A 69 0.14 -9.63 6.68
N GLY A 70 0.88 -9.13 7.68
CA GLY A 70 2.28 -9.50 7.91
C GLY A 70 3.21 -8.99 6.81
N VAL A 71 2.86 -7.91 6.13
CA VAL A 71 3.66 -7.26 5.09
C VAL A 71 3.87 -5.79 5.45
N SER A 72 5.04 -5.24 5.11
CA SER A 72 5.35 -3.83 5.34
C SER A 72 5.66 -3.18 4.00
N ILE A 73 4.96 -2.09 3.68
CA ILE A 73 5.23 -1.21 2.55
C ILE A 73 6.69 -0.80 2.60
N TYR A 74 7.16 -0.28 3.74
CA TYR A 74 8.53 0.20 3.90
C TYR A 74 9.55 -0.90 3.58
N ARG A 75 9.41 -2.09 4.18
CA ARG A 75 10.35 -3.21 3.92
C ARG A 75 10.30 -3.66 2.46
N THR A 76 9.12 -3.71 1.86
CA THR A 76 8.92 -4.11 0.46
C THR A 76 9.56 -3.11 -0.51
N VAL A 77 9.54 -1.81 -0.20
CA VAL A 77 10.11 -0.78 -1.09
C VAL A 77 11.55 -0.38 -0.77
N LYS A 78 12.07 -0.72 0.42
CA LYS A 78 13.40 -0.29 0.89
C LYS A 78 14.54 -0.66 -0.07
N ASN A 79 14.45 -1.82 -0.70
CA ASN A 79 15.47 -2.34 -1.62
C ASN A 79 15.13 -2.08 -3.11
N LEU A 80 14.19 -1.18 -3.39
CA LEU A 80 13.85 -0.78 -4.76
C LEU A 80 14.75 0.30 -5.33
N HIS A 81 15.67 0.85 -4.54
CA HIS A 81 16.79 1.64 -5.05
C HIS A 81 17.94 0.68 -5.34
#